data_AF-A0AAJ0V6L5-F1
#
_entry.id   AF-A0AAJ0V6L5-F1
#
_cell.length_a   1.000
_cell.length_b   1.000
_cell.length_c   1.000
_cell.angle_alpha   90.00
_cell.angle_beta   90.00
_cell.angle_gamma   90.00
#
_symmetry.space_group_name_H-M   'P 1'
#
loop_
_entity.id
_entity.type
_entity.pdbx_description
1 polymer ?
#
loop_
_entity_poly.entity_id
_entity_poly.type
_entity_poly.pdbx_seq_one_letter_code
_entity_poly.pdbx_strand_id
1 'polypeptide(L)'
;MTEFDLEKFKAALTSEDDPIDALDDLDEFMKITRGEWVSDHKHEHRDTVYLHKPSGRFVTVAESRSGSYWSDYEYDKPMLAEVEPREITKTIYHAKGGWV
;
A
#
# COMPACT_ATOMS: atom_id res chain seq x y z
N MET A 1 10.16 19.19 15.51
CA MET A 1 9.20 18.76 14.47
C MET A 1 10.05 18.31 13.30
N THR A 2 10.24 17.00 13.15
CA THR A 2 11.02 16.44 12.04
C THR A 2 10.17 16.58 10.78
N GLU A 3 10.67 17.37 9.84
CA GLU A 3 10.04 17.62 8.56
C GLU A 3 9.97 16.29 7.80
N PHE A 4 8.75 15.88 7.44
CA PHE A 4 8.56 14.69 6.63
C PHE A 4 9.12 14.98 5.24
N ASP A 5 10.34 14.51 4.98
CA ASP A 5 11.03 14.76 3.71
C ASP A 5 10.50 13.81 2.65
N LEU A 6 9.41 14.24 2.02
CA LEU A 6 8.71 13.51 0.97
C LEU A 6 9.60 13.27 -0.25
N GLU A 7 10.64 14.08 -0.46
CA GLU A 7 11.64 13.87 -1.50
C GLU A 7 12.61 12.75 -1.14
N LYS A 8 13.08 12.69 0.10
CA LYS A 8 13.90 11.58 0.61
C LYS A 8 13.13 10.26 0.58
N PHE A 9 11.82 10.32 0.86
CA PHE A 9 10.92 9.18 0.75
C PHE A 9 10.76 8.72 -0.70
N LYS A 10 10.51 9.65 -1.63
CA LYS A 10 10.47 9.35 -3.07
C LYS A 10 11.80 8.79 -3.55
N ALA A 11 12.93 9.34 -3.11
CA ALA A 11 14.26 8.87 -3.49
C ALA A 11 14.49 7.43 -3.05
N ALA A 12 14.12 7.07 -1.82
CA ALA A 12 14.19 5.69 -1.35
C ALA A 12 13.38 4.73 -2.24
N LEU A 13 12.16 5.11 -2.64
CA LEU A 13 11.31 4.32 -3.55
C LEU A 13 11.74 4.31 -5.02
N THR A 14 12.59 5.25 -5.45
CA THR A 14 13.10 5.31 -6.84
C THR A 14 14.47 4.65 -6.95
N SER A 15 15.00 4.09 -5.86
CA SER A 15 16.18 3.25 -5.86
C SER A 15 15.92 2.02 -6.74
N GLU A 16 16.97 1.38 -7.28
CA GLU A 16 16.83 0.18 -8.12
C GLU A 16 16.17 -1.02 -7.40
N ASP A 17 16.04 -0.94 -6.07
CA ASP A 17 15.43 -1.96 -5.22
C ASP A 17 13.91 -1.85 -5.12
N ASP A 18 13.26 -2.96 -4.75
CA ASP A 18 11.81 -2.98 -4.55
C ASP A 18 11.43 -1.94 -3.47
N PRO A 19 10.49 -1.04 -3.77
CA PRO A 19 10.14 0.06 -2.88
C PRO A 19 9.64 -0.42 -1.51
N ILE A 20 9.05 -1.61 -1.42
CA ILE A 20 8.63 -2.20 -0.16
C ILE A 20 9.84 -2.57 0.67
N ASP A 21 10.86 -3.17 0.06
CA ASP A 21 12.08 -3.63 0.72
C ASP A 21 12.90 -2.44 1.22
N ALA A 22 13.06 -1.41 0.38
CA ALA A 22 13.69 -0.16 0.75
C ALA A 22 13.01 0.49 1.96
N LEU A 23 11.67 0.45 2.05
CA LEU A 23 10.94 1.00 3.19
C LEU A 23 10.95 0.10 4.43
N ASP A 24 11.05 -1.22 4.27
CA ASP A 24 11.17 -2.18 5.38
C ASP A 24 12.53 -2.02 6.08
N ASP A 25 13.58 -1.63 5.35
CA ASP A 25 14.92 -1.38 5.89
C ASP A 25 15.01 -0.07 6.71
N LEU A 26 14.14 0.91 6.45
CA LEU A 26 14.09 2.15 7.23
C LEU A 26 13.31 1.97 8.54
N ASP A 27 14.00 1.97 9.68
CA ASP A 27 13.36 1.89 11.02
C ASP A 27 12.35 3.02 11.30
N GLU A 28 12.44 4.15 10.59
CA GLU A 28 11.50 5.26 10.69
C GLU A 28 10.09 4.91 10.21
N PHE A 29 9.95 3.88 9.36
CA PHE A 29 8.69 3.42 8.81
C PHE A 29 8.24 2.13 9.49
N MET A 30 6.99 2.10 9.93
CA MET A 30 6.34 0.92 10.46
C MET A 30 5.28 0.47 9.47
N LYS A 31 5.40 -0.76 8.97
CA LYS A 31 4.38 -1.38 8.12
C LYS A 31 3.09 -1.62 8.92
N ILE A 32 2.02 -0.92 8.56
CA ILE A 32 0.71 -1.03 9.23
C ILE A 32 -0.14 -2.09 8.55
N THR A 33 -0.14 -2.10 7.22
CA THR A 33 -0.95 -3.04 6.43
C THR A 33 -0.21 -3.38 5.16
N ARG A 34 -0.12 -4.68 4.87
CA ARG A 34 0.34 -5.19 3.58
C ARG A 34 -0.89 -5.67 2.83
N GLY A 35 -1.29 -4.95 1.79
CA GLY A 35 -2.34 -5.42 0.89
C GLY A 35 -1.87 -6.65 0.13
N GLU A 36 -2.84 -7.49 -0.19
CA GLU A 36 -2.63 -8.63 -1.08
C GLU A 36 -2.63 -8.15 -2.53
N TRP A 37 -2.00 -8.91 -3.43
CA TRP A 37 -2.11 -8.65 -4.86
C TRP A 37 -3.56 -8.93 -5.30
N VAL A 38 -4.25 -7.88 -5.71
CA VAL A 38 -5.58 -7.95 -6.31
C VAL A 38 -5.40 -8.10 -7.81
N SER A 39 -5.87 -9.23 -8.35
CA SER A 39 -5.79 -9.55 -9.77
C SER A 39 -7.06 -9.16 -10.51
N ASP A 40 -6.91 -8.29 -11.50
CA ASP A 40 -7.89 -7.94 -12.52
C ASP A 40 -7.38 -8.41 -13.89
N HIS A 41 -7.54 -9.70 -14.13
CA HIS A 41 -7.05 -10.39 -15.33
C HIS A 41 -5.54 -10.25 -15.56
N LYS A 42 -5.14 -9.39 -16.51
CA LYS A 42 -3.76 -9.16 -16.90
C LYS A 42 -3.11 -8.05 -16.07
N HIS A 43 -3.88 -7.36 -15.25
CA HIS A 43 -3.42 -6.27 -14.40
C HIS A 43 -3.56 -6.70 -12.95
N GLU A 44 -2.50 -6.62 -12.20
CA GLU A 44 -2.51 -6.86 -10.76
C GLU A 44 -2.03 -5.61 -10.05
N HIS A 45 -2.65 -5.29 -8.93
CA HIS A 45 -2.23 -4.19 -8.08
C HIS A 45 -2.16 -4.62 -6.63
N ARG A 46 -1.26 -4.02 -5.86
CA ARG A 46 -1.22 -4.13 -4.39
C ARG A 46 -1.03 -2.76 -3.78
N ASP A 47 -1.64 -2.55 -2.63
CA ASP A 47 -1.47 -1.35 -1.82
C ASP A 47 -0.88 -1.72 -0.46
N THR A 48 0.22 -1.08 -0.08
CA THR A 48 0.84 -1.26 1.24
C THR A 48 0.83 0.07 1.98
N VAL A 49 0.44 0.06 3.26
CA VAL A 49 0.38 1.24 4.11
C VAL A 49 1.47 1.20 5.17
N TYR A 50 2.26 2.27 5.22
CA TYR A 50 3.30 2.51 6.22
C TYR A 50 2.95 3.72 7.09
N LEU A 51 3.39 3.68 8.34
CA LEU A 51 3.35 4.78 9.29
C LEU A 51 4.77 5.30 9.48
N HIS A 52 4.98 6.59 9.21
CA HIS A 52 6.22 7.27 9.57
C HIS A 52 6.19 7.60 11.07
N LYS A 53 6.89 6.82 11.90
CA LYS A 53 6.94 6.99 13.37
C LYS A 53 7.31 8.43 13.81
N PRO A 54 8.29 9.11 13.18
CA PRO A 54 8.71 10.45 13.61
C PRO A 54 7.67 11.55 13.37
N SER A 55 6.92 11.47 12.26
CA SER A 55 5.95 12.52 11.89
C SER A 55 4.49 12.13 12.18
N GLY A 56 4.22 10.85 12.48
CA GLY A 56 2.87 10.33 12.67
C GLY A 56 2.02 10.29 11.40
N ARG A 57 2.64 10.37 10.21
CA ARG A 57 1.95 10.40 8.91
C ARG A 57 1.85 9.01 8.32
N PHE A 58 0.72 8.71 7.67
CA PHE A 58 0.53 7.46 6.96
C PHE A 58 0.77 7.68 5.46
N VAL A 59 1.41 6.70 4.85
CA VAL A 59 1.74 6.71 3.44
C VAL A 59 1.35 5.38 2.83
N THR A 60 0.79 5.43 1.62
CA THR A 60 0.50 4.26 0.83
C THR A 60 1.44 4.16 -0.36
N VAL A 61 1.89 2.93 -0.62
CA VAL A 61 2.64 2.53 -1.80
C VAL A 61 1.72 1.62 -2.60
N ALA A 62 1.31 2.08 -3.78
CA ALA A 62 0.49 1.33 -4.70
C ALA A 62 1.37 0.83 -5.85
N GLU A 63 1.53 -0.48 -5.95
CA GLU A 63 2.27 -1.12 -7.02
C GLU A 63 1.31 -1.74 -8.00
N SER A 64 1.63 -1.64 -9.28
CA SER A 64 0.88 -2.28 -10.33
C SER A 64 1.82 -3.05 -11.24
N ARG A 65 1.39 -4.23 -11.65
CA ARG A 65 2.09 -5.06 -12.62
C ARG A 65 1.11 -5.55 -13.66
N SER A 66 1.59 -5.74 -14.87
CA SER A 66 0.79 -6.35 -15.93
C SER A 66 1.53 -7.49 -16.58
N GLY A 67 0.85 -8.62 -16.77
CA GLY A 67 1.48 -9.81 -17.31
C GLY A 67 0.54 -11.00 -17.34
N SER A 68 1.11 -12.18 -17.51
CA SER A 68 0.39 -13.44 -17.43
C SER A 68 1.31 -14.49 -16.86
N TYR A 69 0.78 -15.54 -16.26
CA TYR A 69 1.58 -16.65 -15.76
C TYR A 69 2.56 -17.24 -16.80
N TRP A 70 2.22 -17.10 -18.09
CA TRP A 70 3.00 -17.59 -19.23
C TRP A 70 3.99 -16.57 -19.81
N SER A 71 4.12 -15.39 -19.21
CA SER A 71 5.01 -14.32 -19.68
C SER A 71 5.58 -13.56 -18.48
N ASP A 72 6.67 -12.82 -18.69
CA ASP A 72 7.23 -11.99 -17.62
C ASP A 72 6.23 -10.91 -17.19
N TYR A 73 6.25 -10.51 -15.92
CA TYR A 73 5.38 -9.44 -15.41
C TYR A 73 6.09 -8.10 -15.58
N GLU A 74 5.49 -7.18 -16.32
CA GLU A 74 5.95 -5.81 -16.42
C GLU A 74 5.45 -5.02 -15.21
N TYR A 75 6.37 -4.57 -14.36
CA TYR A 75 6.06 -3.73 -13.20
C TYR A 75 6.03 -2.27 -13.63
N ASP A 76 4.93 -1.59 -13.32
CA ASP A 76 4.83 -0.14 -13.48
C ASP A 76 5.51 0.57 -12.30
N LYS A 77 5.72 1.88 -12.44
CA LYS A 77 6.31 2.68 -11.36
C LYS A 77 5.36 2.71 -10.17
N PRO A 78 5.84 2.44 -8.94
CA PRO A 78 5.01 2.50 -7.75
C PRO A 78 4.45 3.92 -7.58
N MET A 79 3.15 4.01 -7.29
CA MET A 79 2.47 5.24 -6.97
C MET A 79 2.47 5.47 -5.45
N LEU A 80 2.60 6.73 -5.07
CA LEU A 80 2.75 7.15 -3.68
C LEU A 80 1.71 8.19 -3.33
N ALA A 81 0.99 7.97 -2.23
CA ALA A 81 0.08 8.95 -1.68
C ALA A 81 0.17 9.01 -0.15
N GLU A 82 0.04 10.21 0.40
CA GLU A 82 -0.24 10.38 1.83
C GLU A 82 -1.70 9.96 2.06
N VAL A 83 -1.94 9.16 3.10
CA VAL A 83 -3.27 8.68 3.44
C VAL A 83 -3.63 9.09 4.86
N GLU A 84 -4.92 9.31 5.09
CA GLU A 84 -5.45 9.55 6.43
C GLU A 84 -6.25 8.33 6.86
N PRO A 85 -6.01 7.78 8.07
CA PRO A 85 -6.76 6.63 8.55
C PRO A 85 -8.23 7.03 8.75
N ARG A 86 -9.15 6.27 8.14
CA ARG A 86 -10.59 6.47 8.31
C ARG A 86 -11.22 5.19 8.85
N GLU A 87 -11.67 5.25 10.10
CA GLU A 87 -12.43 4.17 10.71
C GLU A 87 -13.89 4.21 10.23
N ILE A 88 -14.41 3.08 9.74
CA ILE A 88 -15.80 2.94 9.31
C ILE A 88 -16.49 1.91 10.19
N THR A 89 -17.47 2.33 10.99
CA THR A 89 -18.33 1.43 11.74
C THR A 89 -19.45 0.91 10.82
N LYS A 90 -19.44 -0.40 10.52
CA LYS A 90 -20.49 -1.04 9.70
C LYS A 90 -21.41 -1.90 10.56
N THR A 91 -22.69 -1.58 10.60
CA THR A 91 -23.73 -2.43 11.20
C THR A 91 -24.29 -3.37 10.14
N ILE A 92 -24.10 -4.69 10.32
CA ILE A 92 -24.64 -5.72 9.41
C ILE A 92 -25.88 -6.32 10.07
N TYR A 93 -27.03 -6.23 9.40
CA TYR A 93 -28.27 -6.84 9.84
C TYR A 93 -28.47 -8.18 9.14
N HIS A 94 -28.62 -9.25 9.92
CA HIS A 94 -29.02 -10.56 9.42
C HIS A 94 -30.50 -10.79 9.75
N ALA A 95 -31.22 -11.41 8.83
CA ALA A 95 -32.61 -11.77 9.04
C ALA A 95 -32.71 -12.78 10.20
N LYS A 96 -33.45 -12.41 11.26
CA LYS A 96 -33.80 -13.32 12.35
C LYS A 96 -35.06 -14.09 11.97
N GLY A 97 -34.93 -15.02 11.02
CA GLY A 97 -36.04 -15.88 10.55
C GLY A 97 -36.21 -15.89 9.03
N GLY A 98 -36.97 -16.87 8.55
CA GLY A 98 -37.37 -16.95 7.14
C GLY A 98 -38.25 -15.77 6.74
N TRP A 99 -38.20 -15.43 5.45
CA TRP A 99 -39.10 -14.44 4.84
C TRP A 99 -40.54 -14.84 5.17
N VAL A 100 -41.25 -13.95 5.87
CA VAL A 100 -42.69 -14.09 6.14
C VAL A 100 -43.47 -13.65 4.92
#